data_AF-A0A327YP89-F1
#
_entry.id   AF-A0A327YP89-F1
#
_cell.length_a   1.000
_cell.length_b   1.000
_cell.length_c   1.000
_cell.angle_alpha   90.00
_cell.angle_beta   90.00
_cell.angle_gamma   90.00
#
_symmetry.space_group_name_H-M   'P 1'
#
loop_
_entity.id
_entity.type
_entity.pdbx_description
1 polymer ?
#
loop_
_entity_poly.entity_id
_entity_poly.type
_entity_poly.pdbx_seq_one_letter_code
_entity_poly.pdbx_strand_id
1 'polypeptide(L)'
;MEMRGDLWRGAMASWPGLARQMAEDPDAWVAAPLARREDARVARILLRLDGPGGQLALKHQARPETGFDTDIAAHLAVQQVWPEGIARLHAVDLEARSCVMDHLPAEPLSEMMGAAPLARQETLLRRAGAWLDGFHRAMPGERRIFQPKFTIRYLHEVMAEVASDRRPVLEPHRFLACARSLCAMAPRYEGGETQTARTHGDLHQRNLMLGADRAWGIDFKGGRVVPVGHDIARLLVDYAVLHAPKAAIPPGEVLPPSAMAAFFEGYRVISSGDLSIALLLRNRVLAEWWGLPVQGRGIAQDRRWHGVDQLAARVFPGL
;
A
#
# COMPACT_ATOMS: atom_id res chain seq x y z
N MET A 1 14.16 -17.82 16.62
CA MET A 1 14.08 -16.41 17.02
C MET A 1 12.96 -16.27 18.02
N GLU A 2 13.26 -15.89 19.25
CA GLU A 2 12.32 -15.94 20.37
C GLU A 2 11.21 -14.89 20.21
N MET A 3 9.97 -15.33 19.96
CA MET A 3 8.84 -14.43 19.69
C MET A 3 8.42 -13.62 20.93
N ARG A 4 8.86 -14.01 22.13
CA ARG A 4 8.53 -13.41 23.43
C ARG A 4 9.64 -12.49 24.00
N GLY A 5 10.30 -11.71 23.13
CA GLY A 5 11.35 -10.75 23.51
C GLY A 5 10.82 -9.39 24.01
N ASP A 6 11.63 -8.32 23.94
CA ASP A 6 11.26 -6.98 24.44
C ASP A 6 9.96 -6.43 23.84
N LEU A 7 9.75 -6.61 22.54
CA LEU A 7 8.51 -6.18 21.88
C LEU A 7 7.26 -6.86 22.45
N TRP A 8 7.37 -8.14 22.81
CA TRP A 8 6.28 -8.85 23.47
C TRP A 8 6.00 -8.28 24.86
N ARG A 9 7.06 -8.02 25.66
CA ARG A 9 6.92 -7.40 26.97
C ARG A 9 6.26 -6.02 26.86
N GLY A 10 6.67 -5.20 25.90
CA GLY A 10 6.06 -3.89 25.64
C GLY A 10 4.58 -4.00 25.28
N ALA A 11 4.21 -4.92 24.39
CA ALA A 11 2.83 -5.17 24.04
C ALA A 11 1.99 -5.62 25.26
N MET A 12 2.45 -6.62 26.00
CA MET A 12 1.72 -7.17 27.14
C MET A 12 1.65 -6.19 28.33
N ALA A 13 2.64 -5.31 28.50
CA ALA A 13 2.56 -4.25 29.51
C ALA A 13 1.41 -3.26 29.24
N SER A 14 1.09 -3.01 27.97
CA SER A 14 -0.02 -2.12 27.59
C SER A 14 -1.40 -2.79 27.64
N TRP A 15 -1.46 -4.12 27.63
CA TRP A 15 -2.72 -4.88 27.54
C TRP A 15 -3.72 -4.57 28.67
N PRO A 16 -3.36 -4.54 29.97
CA PRO A 16 -4.32 -4.24 31.02
C PRO A 16 -4.96 -2.84 30.93
N GLY A 17 -4.24 -1.86 30.37
CA GLY A 17 -4.79 -0.54 30.09
C GLY A 17 -5.80 -0.56 28.95
N LEU A 18 -5.44 -1.22 27.85
CA LEU A 18 -6.27 -1.35 26.65
C LEU A 18 -7.54 -2.17 26.92
N ALA A 19 -7.46 -3.29 27.65
CA ALA A 19 -8.61 -4.11 28.03
C ALA A 19 -9.63 -3.31 28.84
N ARG A 20 -9.17 -2.49 29.80
CA ARG A 20 -10.06 -1.63 30.60
C ARG A 20 -10.79 -0.58 29.77
N GLN A 21 -10.17 -0.02 28.72
CA GLN A 21 -10.86 0.89 27.80
C GLN A 21 -12.03 0.21 27.08
N MET A 22 -11.95 -1.11 26.88
CA MET A 22 -12.97 -1.93 26.25
C MET A 22 -13.97 -2.55 27.25
N ALA A 23 -13.82 -2.26 28.55
CA ALA A 23 -14.54 -2.93 29.63
C ALA A 23 -14.35 -4.46 29.67
N GLU A 24 -13.18 -4.94 29.25
CA GLU A 24 -12.78 -6.35 29.24
C GLU A 24 -11.90 -6.69 30.46
N ASP A 25 -11.99 -7.93 30.93
CA ASP A 25 -11.06 -8.49 31.93
C ASP A 25 -9.77 -8.97 31.23
N PRO A 26 -8.60 -8.34 31.47
CA PRO A 26 -7.37 -8.72 30.79
C PRO A 26 -6.93 -10.17 31.03
N ASP A 27 -7.28 -10.77 32.18
CA ASP A 27 -6.88 -12.12 32.55
C ASP A 27 -7.72 -13.20 31.83
N ALA A 28 -8.85 -12.80 31.24
CA ALA A 28 -9.70 -13.69 30.43
C ALA A 28 -9.14 -13.94 29.02
N TRP A 29 -8.05 -13.28 28.62
CA TRP A 29 -7.52 -13.33 27.26
C TRP A 29 -6.14 -13.99 27.21
N VAL A 30 -5.94 -14.86 26.22
CA VAL A 30 -4.68 -15.54 25.96
C VAL A 30 -4.00 -14.91 24.75
N ALA A 31 -2.80 -14.38 24.94
CA ALA A 31 -2.00 -13.82 23.87
C ALA A 31 -1.18 -14.90 23.14
N ALA A 32 -1.20 -14.86 21.82
CA ALA A 32 -0.34 -15.63 20.93
C ALA A 32 0.37 -14.71 19.93
N PRO A 33 1.64 -14.96 19.58
CA PRO A 33 2.31 -14.15 18.56
C PRO A 33 1.65 -14.32 17.18
N LEU A 34 1.40 -13.22 16.47
CA LEU A 34 0.86 -13.24 15.11
C LEU A 34 1.92 -12.85 14.07
N ALA A 35 2.60 -11.73 14.28
CA ALA A 35 3.68 -11.27 13.41
C ALA A 35 4.70 -10.43 14.17
N ARG A 36 5.96 -10.44 13.75
CA ARG A 36 7.02 -9.59 14.30
C ARG A 36 7.89 -9.06 13.17
N ARG A 37 8.23 -7.78 13.24
CA ARG A 37 9.25 -7.18 12.39
C ARG A 37 10.18 -6.33 13.23
N GLU A 38 11.47 -6.62 13.11
CA GLU A 38 12.52 -5.88 13.80
C GLU A 38 13.73 -5.72 12.88
N ASP A 39 14.03 -4.48 12.56
CA ASP A 39 15.19 -4.02 11.81
C ASP A 39 15.64 -2.65 12.38
N ALA A 40 16.65 -2.05 11.75
CA ALA A 40 17.20 -0.77 12.21
C ALA A 40 16.16 0.38 12.21
N ARG A 41 15.11 0.30 11.37
CA ARG A 41 14.11 1.36 11.19
C ARG A 41 12.75 1.01 11.81
N VAL A 42 12.41 -0.27 11.89
CA VAL A 42 11.10 -0.75 12.34
C VAL A 42 11.27 -1.74 13.48
N ALA A 43 10.49 -1.58 14.53
CA ALA A 43 10.38 -2.56 15.60
C ALA A 43 8.92 -2.63 16.04
N ARG A 44 8.20 -3.65 15.57
CA ARG A 44 6.77 -3.84 15.84
C ARG A 44 6.42 -5.31 16.01
N ILE A 45 5.41 -5.56 16.83
CA ILE A 45 4.82 -6.88 17.03
C ILE A 45 3.30 -6.79 16.95
N LEU A 46 2.70 -7.82 16.37
CA LEU A 46 1.26 -8.06 16.39
C LEU A 46 1.03 -9.35 17.17
N LEU A 47 0.14 -9.30 18.15
CA LEU A 47 -0.33 -10.44 18.92
C LEU A 47 -1.79 -10.70 18.58
N ARG A 48 -2.16 -11.97 18.49
CA ARG A 48 -3.56 -12.38 18.54
C ARG A 48 -3.94 -12.57 20.00
N LEU A 49 -5.06 -12.02 20.41
CA LEU A 49 -5.66 -12.25 21.72
C LEU A 49 -6.89 -13.12 21.51
N ASP A 50 -6.94 -14.27 22.17
CA ASP A 50 -8.06 -15.21 22.15
C ASP A 50 -8.80 -15.09 23.50
N GLY A 51 -10.10 -14.75 23.49
CA GLY A 51 -10.89 -14.53 24.71
C GLY A 51 -12.40 -14.72 24.54
N PRO A 52 -13.22 -14.35 25.54
CA PRO A 52 -14.65 -14.66 25.59
C PRO A 52 -15.47 -14.10 24.41
N GLY A 53 -15.05 -12.96 23.86
CA GLY A 53 -15.69 -12.30 22.71
C GLY A 53 -15.15 -12.72 21.34
N GLY A 54 -14.22 -13.69 21.28
CA GLY A 54 -13.56 -14.12 20.06
C GLY A 54 -12.10 -13.70 20.00
N GLN A 55 -11.67 -13.17 18.85
CA GLN A 55 -10.27 -12.86 18.58
C GLN A 55 -10.05 -11.37 18.35
N LEU A 56 -8.98 -10.82 18.93
CA LEU A 56 -8.52 -9.46 18.72
C LEU A 56 -7.06 -9.44 18.26
N ALA A 57 -6.65 -8.36 17.62
CA ALA A 57 -5.27 -8.09 17.26
C ALA A 57 -4.72 -6.93 18.11
N LEU A 58 -3.68 -7.20 18.89
CA LEU A 58 -2.92 -6.19 19.62
C LEU A 58 -1.65 -5.84 18.82
N LYS A 59 -1.56 -4.59 18.36
CA LYS A 59 -0.40 -4.05 17.66
C LYS A 59 0.40 -3.18 18.60
N HIS A 60 1.71 -3.39 18.67
CA HIS A 60 2.64 -2.55 19.44
C HIS A 60 3.84 -2.13 18.57
N GLN A 61 4.22 -0.85 18.66
CA GLN A 61 5.31 -0.25 17.91
C GLN A 61 6.34 0.41 18.84
N ALA A 62 7.53 -0.14 18.90
CA ALA A 62 8.68 0.49 19.57
C ALA A 62 9.43 1.45 18.63
N ARG A 63 9.52 1.13 17.32
CA ARG A 63 10.13 2.01 16.31
C ARG A 63 9.33 2.03 14.99
N PRO A 64 9.20 3.19 14.33
CA PRO A 64 9.68 4.51 14.76
C PRO A 64 8.89 5.04 15.98
N GLU A 65 9.50 5.93 16.75
CA GLU A 65 8.87 6.53 17.94
C GLU A 65 7.82 7.60 17.58
N THR A 66 7.88 8.11 16.34
CA THR A 66 7.00 9.16 15.81
C THR A 66 6.00 8.59 14.81
N GLY A 67 4.89 9.32 14.61
CA GLY A 67 3.89 9.04 13.58
C GLY A 67 2.83 8.01 13.95
N PHE A 68 2.94 7.35 15.11
CA PHE A 68 1.90 6.42 15.58
C PHE A 68 0.56 7.12 15.80
N ASP A 69 0.58 8.29 16.42
CA ASP A 69 -0.57 9.17 16.62
C ASP A 69 -1.24 9.56 15.29
N THR A 70 -0.44 9.91 14.28
CA THR A 70 -0.91 10.29 12.94
C THR A 70 -1.55 9.09 12.24
N ASP A 71 -0.94 7.90 12.33
CA ASP A 71 -1.49 6.66 11.76
C ASP A 71 -2.83 6.28 12.44
N ILE A 72 -2.92 6.40 13.77
CA ILE A 72 -4.17 6.16 14.52
C ILE A 72 -5.25 7.17 14.13
N ALA A 73 -4.92 8.46 14.05
CA ALA A 73 -5.86 9.50 13.65
C ALA A 73 -6.39 9.25 12.23
N ALA A 74 -5.53 8.82 11.32
CA ALA A 74 -5.93 8.43 9.97
C ALA A 74 -6.91 7.25 9.97
N HIS A 75 -6.61 6.20 10.76
CA HIS A 75 -7.49 5.03 10.87
C HIS A 75 -8.85 5.39 11.45
N LEU A 76 -8.89 6.17 12.53
CA LEU A 76 -10.14 6.63 13.16
C LEU A 76 -10.97 7.50 12.21
N ALA A 77 -10.33 8.38 11.42
CA ALA A 77 -11.04 9.20 10.45
C ALA A 77 -11.73 8.35 9.37
N VAL A 78 -11.10 7.27 8.92
CA VAL A 78 -11.75 6.31 8.00
C VAL A 78 -12.84 5.54 8.71
N GLN A 79 -12.60 5.06 9.94
CA GLN A 79 -13.59 4.32 10.74
C GLN A 79 -14.88 5.08 10.96
N GLN A 80 -14.79 6.39 11.16
CA GLN A 80 -15.94 7.25 11.38
C GLN A 80 -16.86 7.33 10.15
N VAL A 81 -16.29 7.23 8.94
CA VAL A 81 -17.00 7.47 7.68
C VAL A 81 -17.33 6.17 6.94
N TRP A 82 -16.48 5.15 7.06
CA TRP A 82 -16.57 3.89 6.34
C TRP A 82 -16.09 2.69 7.17
N PRO A 83 -16.79 2.39 8.28
CA PRO A 83 -16.37 1.33 9.21
C PRO A 83 -16.41 -0.08 8.61
N GLU A 84 -17.25 -0.33 7.60
CA GLU A 84 -17.43 -1.66 7.02
C GLU A 84 -16.26 -2.15 6.17
N GLY A 85 -15.39 -1.24 5.73
CA GLY A 85 -14.25 -1.52 4.86
C GLY A 85 -12.90 -1.64 5.59
N ILE A 86 -12.87 -1.62 6.93
CA ILE A 86 -11.62 -1.62 7.71
C ILE A 86 -11.72 -2.51 8.95
N ALA A 87 -10.58 -2.85 9.55
CA ALA A 87 -10.57 -3.44 10.89
C ALA A 87 -10.99 -2.38 11.92
N ARG A 88 -11.98 -2.68 12.77
CA ARG A 88 -12.38 -1.75 13.82
C ARG A 88 -11.27 -1.62 14.86
N LEU A 89 -10.91 -0.40 15.17
CA LEU A 89 -10.04 -0.01 16.27
C LEU A 89 -10.89 0.15 17.54
N HIS A 90 -10.53 -0.59 18.58
CA HIS A 90 -11.28 -0.68 19.85
C HIS A 90 -10.66 0.16 20.95
N ALA A 91 -9.34 0.11 21.08
CA ALA A 91 -8.60 0.81 22.13
C ALA A 91 -7.23 1.27 21.62
N VAL A 92 -6.73 2.36 22.19
CA VAL A 92 -5.43 2.95 21.84
C VAL A 92 -4.73 3.43 23.10
N ASP A 93 -3.43 3.18 23.14
CA ASP A 93 -2.49 3.79 24.05
C ASP A 93 -1.42 4.50 23.21
N LEU A 94 -1.52 5.83 23.13
CA LEU A 94 -0.62 6.65 22.33
C LEU A 94 0.79 6.71 22.94
N GLU A 95 0.89 6.66 24.27
CA GLU A 95 2.16 6.73 24.99
C GLU A 95 2.94 5.42 24.81
N ALA A 96 2.27 4.28 25.03
CA ALA A 96 2.86 2.96 24.80
C ALA A 96 2.96 2.59 23.31
N ARG A 97 2.37 3.40 22.42
CA ARG A 97 2.27 3.13 20.97
C ARG A 97 1.69 1.75 20.68
N SER A 98 0.58 1.47 21.36
CA SER A 98 -0.15 0.21 21.26
C SER A 98 -1.60 0.45 20.90
N CYS A 99 -2.21 -0.48 20.16
CA CYS A 99 -3.64 -0.45 19.93
C CYS A 99 -4.23 -1.84 19.75
N VAL A 100 -5.54 -1.96 20.03
CA VAL A 100 -6.32 -3.17 19.86
C VAL A 100 -7.34 -2.96 18.76
N MET A 101 -7.39 -3.89 17.82
CA MET A 101 -8.32 -3.88 16.69
C MET A 101 -8.90 -5.28 16.44
N ASP A 102 -9.90 -5.35 15.55
CA ASP A 102 -10.43 -6.63 15.08
C ASP A 102 -9.32 -7.57 14.59
N HIS A 103 -9.38 -8.83 14.99
CA HIS A 103 -8.65 -9.88 14.29
C HIS A 103 -9.46 -10.30 13.06
N LEU A 104 -8.96 -9.97 11.87
CA LEU A 104 -9.67 -10.24 10.62
C LEU A 104 -9.51 -11.72 10.20
N PRO A 105 -10.61 -12.43 9.84
CA PRO A 105 -10.55 -13.77 9.26
C PRO A 105 -10.18 -13.68 7.77
N ALA A 106 -8.98 -13.18 7.50
CA ALA A 106 -8.54 -12.77 6.17
C ALA A 106 -7.03 -12.93 5.99
N GLU A 107 -6.59 -13.04 4.74
CA GLU A 107 -5.18 -13.09 4.37
C GLU A 107 -4.77 -11.80 3.64
N PRO A 108 -3.51 -11.35 3.78
CA PRO A 108 -3.01 -10.24 2.97
C PRO A 108 -3.07 -10.58 1.48
N LEU A 109 -3.54 -9.63 0.65
CA LEU A 109 -3.63 -9.81 -0.80
C LEU A 109 -2.30 -10.28 -1.40
N SER A 110 -1.16 -9.81 -0.87
CA SER A 110 0.16 -10.23 -1.34
C SER A 110 0.44 -11.73 -1.17
N GLU A 111 -0.08 -12.34 -0.10
CA GLU A 111 0.10 -13.78 0.16
C GLU A 111 -0.78 -14.59 -0.79
N MET A 112 -2.05 -14.19 -0.91
CA MET A 112 -2.99 -14.80 -1.86
C MET A 112 -2.49 -14.73 -3.30
N MET A 113 -1.93 -13.60 -3.73
CA MET A 113 -1.36 -13.43 -5.08
C MET A 113 -0.12 -14.30 -5.31
N GLY A 114 0.68 -14.52 -4.28
CA GLY A 114 1.87 -15.38 -4.36
C GLY A 114 1.56 -16.85 -4.62
N ALA A 115 0.43 -17.33 -4.08
CA ALA A 115 -0.02 -18.72 -4.22
C ALA A 115 -0.99 -18.95 -5.39
N ALA A 116 -1.66 -17.90 -5.87
CA ALA A 116 -2.73 -18.01 -6.85
C ALA A 116 -2.24 -18.16 -8.31
N PRO A 117 -2.89 -19.01 -9.13
CA PRO A 117 -2.72 -18.98 -10.58
C PRO A 117 -3.28 -17.68 -11.19
N LEU A 118 -2.84 -17.32 -12.40
CA LEU A 118 -3.19 -16.04 -13.05
C LEU A 118 -4.69 -15.73 -13.08
N ALA A 119 -5.53 -16.68 -13.48
CA ALA A 119 -6.99 -16.49 -13.51
C ALA A 119 -7.58 -16.16 -12.12
N ARG A 120 -6.99 -16.72 -11.05
CA ARG A 120 -7.38 -16.41 -9.67
C ARG A 120 -6.84 -15.04 -9.24
N GLN A 121 -5.67 -14.63 -9.71
CA GLN A 121 -5.13 -13.28 -9.47
C GLN A 121 -6.04 -12.19 -10.05
N GLU A 122 -6.61 -12.39 -11.24
CA GLU A 122 -7.61 -11.46 -11.82
C GLU A 122 -8.85 -11.31 -10.91
N THR A 123 -9.34 -12.42 -10.34
CA THR A 123 -10.44 -12.37 -9.37
C THR A 123 -10.07 -11.58 -8.11
N LEU A 124 -8.83 -11.73 -7.63
CA LEU A 124 -8.33 -10.98 -6.47
C LEU A 124 -8.19 -9.48 -6.79
N LEU A 125 -7.72 -9.13 -7.99
CA LEU A 125 -7.65 -7.74 -8.45
C LEU A 125 -9.03 -7.10 -8.54
N ARG A 126 -10.04 -7.83 -9.02
CA ARG A 126 -11.43 -7.35 -9.04
C ARG A 126 -11.93 -7.01 -7.64
N ARG A 127 -11.67 -7.87 -6.65
CA ARG A 127 -12.03 -7.64 -5.26
C ARG A 127 -11.28 -6.44 -4.67
N ALA A 128 -10.00 -6.28 -5.01
CA ALA A 128 -9.21 -5.13 -4.59
C ALA A 128 -9.73 -3.82 -5.19
N GLY A 129 -10.14 -3.84 -6.46
CA GLY A 129 -10.81 -2.73 -7.11
C GLY A 129 -12.13 -2.37 -6.45
N ALA A 130 -12.97 -3.36 -6.11
CA ALA A 130 -14.23 -3.14 -5.42
C ALA A 130 -14.06 -2.52 -4.02
N TRP A 131 -13.04 -2.96 -3.27
CA TRP A 131 -12.72 -2.33 -1.99
C TRP A 131 -12.30 -0.86 -2.16
N LEU A 132 -11.39 -0.58 -3.10
CA LEU A 132 -10.91 0.78 -3.33
C LEU A 132 -12.01 1.70 -3.86
N ASP A 133 -12.97 1.17 -4.62
CA ASP A 133 -14.14 1.91 -5.08
C ASP A 133 -14.99 2.37 -3.90
N GLY A 134 -15.33 1.45 -2.98
CA GLY A 134 -16.04 1.78 -1.74
C GLY A 134 -15.30 2.83 -0.91
N PHE A 135 -13.99 2.65 -0.73
CA PHE A 135 -13.14 3.59 0.01
C PHE A 135 -13.17 5.00 -0.57
N HIS A 136 -12.95 5.14 -1.88
CA HIS A 136 -12.94 6.43 -2.55
C HIS A 136 -14.33 7.07 -2.64
N ARG A 137 -15.41 6.28 -2.71
CA ARG A 137 -16.79 6.79 -2.68
C ARG A 137 -17.21 7.28 -1.30
N ALA A 138 -16.73 6.64 -0.24
CA ALA A 138 -17.05 7.04 1.13
C ALA A 138 -16.38 8.37 1.51
N MET A 139 -15.21 8.68 0.92
CA MET A 139 -14.49 9.93 1.17
C MET A 139 -14.17 10.65 -0.15
N PRO A 140 -15.21 11.11 -0.87
CA PRO A 140 -15.05 11.68 -2.19
C PRO A 140 -14.41 13.06 -2.10
N GLY A 141 -13.62 13.39 -3.12
CA GLY A 141 -13.21 14.75 -3.43
C GLY A 141 -13.99 15.29 -4.62
N GLU A 142 -13.41 16.27 -5.29
CA GLU A 142 -14.00 16.89 -6.48
C GLU A 142 -13.51 16.23 -7.77
N ARG A 143 -14.29 16.38 -8.83
CA ARG A 143 -13.81 16.23 -10.21
C ARG A 143 -12.93 17.41 -10.56
N ARG A 144 -11.78 17.15 -11.17
CA ARG A 144 -10.80 18.18 -11.53
C ARG A 144 -10.14 17.82 -12.85
N ILE A 145 -9.67 18.85 -13.56
CA ILE A 145 -8.79 18.65 -14.71
C ILE A 145 -7.45 18.14 -14.19
N PHE A 146 -7.03 16.98 -14.69
CA PHE A 146 -5.76 16.40 -14.35
C PHE A 146 -4.62 17.26 -14.90
N GLN A 147 -3.68 17.60 -14.02
CA GLN A 147 -2.53 18.44 -14.33
C GLN A 147 -1.24 17.65 -14.09
N PRO A 148 -0.68 17.00 -15.14
CA PRO A 148 0.56 16.23 -15.04
C PRO A 148 1.73 16.99 -14.42
N LYS A 149 1.77 18.32 -14.59
CA LYS A 149 2.86 19.21 -14.14
C LYS A 149 3.28 19.00 -12.69
N PHE A 150 2.36 18.67 -11.79
CA PHE A 150 2.70 18.43 -10.38
C PHE A 150 3.55 17.17 -10.19
N THR A 151 3.17 16.08 -10.86
CA THR A 151 3.93 14.82 -10.86
C THR A 151 5.28 15.01 -11.56
N ILE A 152 5.28 15.70 -12.69
CA ILE A 152 6.50 15.94 -13.48
C ILE A 152 7.49 16.86 -12.78
N ARG A 153 7.02 17.89 -12.07
CA ARG A 153 7.90 18.76 -11.26
C ARG A 153 8.63 17.96 -10.20
N TYR A 154 7.93 17.09 -9.47
CA TYR A 154 8.56 16.22 -8.48
C TYR A 154 9.55 15.23 -9.15
N LEU A 155 9.19 14.67 -10.31
CA LEU A 155 10.11 13.82 -11.05
C LEU A 155 11.39 14.56 -11.48
N HIS A 156 11.29 15.83 -11.88
CA HIS A 156 12.46 16.66 -12.18
C HIS A 156 13.36 16.87 -10.95
N GLU A 157 12.79 17.06 -9.76
CA GLU A 157 13.56 17.14 -8.51
C GLU A 157 14.33 15.83 -8.27
N VAL A 158 13.65 14.68 -8.40
CA VAL A 158 14.28 13.35 -8.28
C VAL A 158 15.39 13.18 -9.32
N MET A 159 15.15 13.55 -10.58
CA MET A 159 16.15 13.47 -11.65
C MET A 159 17.37 14.33 -11.33
N ALA A 160 17.19 15.55 -10.81
CA ALA A 160 18.28 16.43 -10.43
C ALA A 160 19.09 15.86 -9.26
N GLU A 161 18.44 15.25 -8.28
CA GLU A 161 19.12 14.56 -7.18
C GLU A 161 19.93 13.35 -7.65
N VAL A 162 19.38 12.54 -8.58
CA VAL A 162 20.10 11.40 -9.16
C VAL A 162 21.28 11.87 -10.01
N ALA A 163 21.10 12.89 -10.86
CA ALA A 163 22.17 13.41 -11.70
C ALA A 163 23.31 14.10 -10.92
N SER A 164 23.07 14.45 -9.65
CA SER A 164 24.05 15.04 -8.75
C SER A 164 24.50 14.10 -7.64
N ASP A 165 24.22 12.80 -7.77
CA ASP A 165 24.56 11.72 -6.81
C ASP A 165 24.02 11.93 -5.39
N ARG A 166 23.07 12.86 -5.20
CA ARG A 166 22.39 13.09 -3.91
C ARG A 166 21.33 12.03 -3.62
N ARG A 167 20.86 11.34 -4.65
CA ARG A 167 19.94 10.19 -4.52
C ARG A 167 20.54 8.97 -5.23
N PRO A 168 21.03 7.97 -4.49
CA PRO A 168 21.52 6.75 -5.09
C PRO A 168 20.36 5.94 -5.66
N VAL A 169 20.46 5.51 -6.92
CA VAL A 169 19.53 4.60 -7.59
C VAL A 169 20.31 3.52 -8.34
N LEU A 170 19.68 2.38 -8.59
CA LEU A 170 20.24 1.35 -9.45
C LEU A 170 20.20 1.82 -10.92
N GLU A 171 21.24 1.53 -11.69
CA GLU A 171 21.31 1.86 -13.13
C GLU A 171 20.94 3.34 -13.43
N PRO A 172 21.63 4.34 -12.85
CA PRO A 172 21.22 5.74 -12.85
C PRO A 172 21.06 6.34 -14.25
N HIS A 173 21.92 5.97 -15.21
CA HIS A 173 21.80 6.45 -16.59
C HIS A 173 20.51 5.99 -17.26
N ARG A 174 20.14 4.72 -17.06
CA ARG A 174 18.90 4.13 -17.61
C ARG A 174 17.68 4.69 -16.89
N PHE A 175 17.73 4.81 -15.57
CA PHE A 175 16.70 5.49 -14.78
C PHE A 175 16.41 6.89 -15.33
N LEU A 176 17.45 7.70 -15.53
CA LEU A 176 17.32 9.05 -16.07
C LEU A 176 16.78 9.07 -17.51
N ALA A 177 17.11 8.07 -18.34
CA ALA A 177 16.56 7.94 -19.69
C ALA A 177 15.05 7.63 -19.66
N CYS A 178 14.62 6.68 -18.84
CA CYS A 178 13.19 6.37 -18.65
C CYS A 178 12.43 7.58 -18.07
N ALA A 179 13.00 8.28 -17.09
CA ALA A 179 12.40 9.48 -16.49
C ALA A 179 12.22 10.61 -17.52
N ARG A 180 13.23 10.88 -18.35
CA ARG A 180 13.12 11.84 -19.47
C ARG A 180 12.03 11.45 -20.45
N SER A 181 11.90 10.16 -20.77
CA SER A 181 10.83 9.65 -21.63
C SER A 181 9.44 9.93 -21.06
N LEU A 182 9.24 9.71 -19.75
CA LEU A 182 7.97 10.06 -19.09
C LEU A 182 7.69 11.57 -19.14
N CYS A 183 8.70 12.41 -18.89
CA CYS A 183 8.55 13.87 -19.01
C CYS A 183 8.14 14.29 -20.43
N ALA A 184 8.76 13.70 -21.46
CA ALA A 184 8.41 13.99 -22.86
C ALA A 184 6.99 13.54 -23.24
N MET A 185 6.49 12.46 -22.62
CA MET A 185 5.11 11.99 -22.83
C MET A 185 4.06 12.77 -22.03
N ALA A 186 4.45 13.51 -20.99
CA ALA A 186 3.54 14.15 -20.05
C ALA A 186 2.43 15.02 -20.69
N PRO A 187 2.68 15.82 -21.74
CA PRO A 187 1.64 16.63 -22.37
C PRO A 187 0.46 15.82 -22.93
N ARG A 188 0.67 14.53 -23.26
CA ARG A 188 -0.39 13.64 -23.77
C ARG A 188 -1.43 13.28 -22.72
N TYR A 189 -1.13 13.51 -21.45
CA TYR A 189 -2.01 13.17 -20.32
C TYR A 189 -2.70 14.41 -19.73
N GLU A 190 -2.54 15.59 -20.33
CA GLU A 190 -3.15 16.82 -19.86
C GLU A 190 -4.60 16.96 -20.35
N GLY A 191 -5.42 17.73 -19.61
CA GLY A 191 -6.75 18.16 -20.05
C GLY A 191 -7.88 17.15 -19.78
N GLY A 192 -7.58 15.90 -19.44
CA GLY A 192 -8.58 14.92 -19.02
C GLY A 192 -9.16 15.25 -17.65
N GLU A 193 -10.47 15.06 -17.46
CA GLU A 193 -11.08 15.08 -16.14
C GLU A 193 -10.71 13.80 -15.36
N THR A 194 -10.44 13.95 -14.07
CA THR A 194 -10.23 12.86 -13.11
C THR A 194 -11.06 13.11 -11.85
N GLN A 195 -11.31 12.05 -11.09
CA GLN A 195 -11.86 12.14 -9.74
C GLN A 195 -10.73 12.28 -8.70
N THR A 196 -10.94 13.11 -7.69
CA THR A 196 -10.12 13.10 -6.47
C THR A 196 -10.86 12.43 -5.32
N ALA A 197 -10.14 11.84 -4.37
CA ALA A 197 -10.69 11.32 -3.13
C ALA A 197 -9.63 11.41 -2.04
N ARG A 198 -10.03 11.26 -0.78
CA ARG A 198 -9.04 10.99 0.27
C ARG A 198 -8.37 9.66 -0.04
N THR A 199 -7.05 9.69 -0.15
CA THR A 199 -6.24 8.50 -0.44
C THR A 199 -5.90 7.73 0.83
N HIS A 200 -5.59 6.45 0.69
CA HIS A 200 -5.00 5.62 1.73
C HIS A 200 -3.56 6.07 2.03
N GLY A 201 -2.82 6.44 0.98
CA GLY A 201 -1.46 7.00 1.07
C GLY A 201 -0.33 5.98 1.02
N ASP A 202 -0.62 4.68 1.16
CA ASP A 202 0.34 3.57 0.95
C ASP A 202 -0.38 2.25 0.62
N LEU A 203 -1.36 2.29 -0.30
CA LEU A 203 -2.15 1.11 -0.65
C LEU A 203 -1.37 0.12 -1.53
N HIS A 204 -0.51 -0.71 -0.93
CA HIS A 204 0.12 -1.85 -1.57
C HIS A 204 -0.56 -3.17 -1.16
N GLN A 205 -0.25 -4.29 -1.81
CA GLN A 205 -0.99 -5.56 -1.60
C GLN A 205 -0.96 -6.09 -0.14
N ARG A 206 0.03 -5.71 0.68
CA ARG A 206 0.04 -6.10 2.10
C ARG A 206 -0.92 -5.31 3.00
N ASN A 207 -1.45 -4.18 2.51
CA ASN A 207 -2.36 -3.30 3.26
C ASN A 207 -3.83 -3.58 2.91
N LEU A 208 -4.09 -4.62 2.13
CA LEU A 208 -5.43 -5.08 1.84
C LEU A 208 -5.56 -6.54 2.28
N MET A 209 -6.49 -6.79 3.20
CA MET A 209 -6.83 -8.10 3.73
C MET A 209 -8.08 -8.60 3.03
N LEU A 210 -8.06 -9.81 2.46
CA LEU A 210 -9.21 -10.40 1.78
C LEU A 210 -9.67 -11.66 2.53
N GLY A 211 -10.94 -11.66 2.93
CA GLY A 211 -11.62 -12.83 3.50
C GLY A 211 -12.31 -13.66 2.42
N ALA A 212 -13.28 -14.49 2.81
CA ALA A 212 -14.09 -15.25 1.86
C ALA A 212 -14.97 -14.32 0.98
N ASP A 213 -15.63 -13.35 1.61
CA ASP A 213 -16.67 -12.49 1.01
C ASP A 213 -16.36 -11.00 1.15
N ARG A 214 -15.51 -10.62 2.11
CA ARG A 214 -15.20 -9.22 2.44
C ARG A 214 -13.72 -8.87 2.23
N ALA A 215 -13.45 -7.56 2.24
CA ALA A 215 -12.13 -6.98 2.09
C ALA A 215 -11.96 -5.85 3.10
N TRP A 216 -10.75 -5.68 3.61
CA TRP A 216 -10.44 -4.65 4.62
C TRP A 216 -9.10 -3.97 4.32
N GLY A 217 -9.07 -2.65 4.47
CA GLY A 217 -7.83 -1.87 4.46
C GLY A 217 -7.23 -1.74 5.85
N ILE A 218 -5.91 -1.69 5.92
CA ILE A 218 -5.13 -1.51 7.16
C ILE A 218 -3.93 -0.58 6.93
N ASP A 219 -3.34 -0.05 8.00
CA ASP A 219 -2.12 0.78 7.97
C ASP A 219 -2.26 2.08 7.13
N PHE A 220 -3.33 2.84 7.35
CA PHE A 220 -3.58 4.15 6.71
C PHE A 220 -2.52 5.21 7.03
N LYS A 221 -2.14 6.04 6.04
CA LYS A 221 -1.10 7.08 6.17
C LYS A 221 -1.63 8.52 6.09
N GLY A 222 -2.84 8.74 6.58
CA GLY A 222 -3.46 10.08 6.65
C GLY A 222 -3.58 10.76 5.29
N GLY A 223 -3.81 9.97 4.23
CA GLY A 223 -3.64 10.39 2.85
C GLY A 223 -4.40 11.67 2.48
N ARG A 224 -3.89 12.33 1.45
CA ARG A 224 -4.39 13.64 1.00
C ARG A 224 -5.58 13.45 0.06
N VAL A 225 -6.36 14.52 -0.11
CA VAL A 225 -7.34 14.59 -1.21
C VAL A 225 -6.61 14.91 -2.49
N VAL A 226 -6.36 13.88 -3.30
CA VAL A 226 -5.60 13.93 -4.57
C VAL A 226 -6.27 13.01 -5.60
N PRO A 227 -5.84 13.01 -6.88
CA PRO A 227 -6.39 12.08 -7.85
C PRO A 227 -6.34 10.64 -7.35
N VAL A 228 -7.46 9.91 -7.50
CA VAL A 228 -7.60 8.51 -7.06
C VAL A 228 -6.55 7.59 -7.69
N GLY A 229 -5.97 8.01 -8.82
CA GLY A 229 -4.90 7.30 -9.50
C GLY A 229 -3.64 7.09 -8.65
N HIS A 230 -3.41 7.85 -7.58
CA HIS A 230 -2.26 7.63 -6.71
C HIS A 230 -2.34 6.28 -5.96
N ASP A 231 -3.49 5.94 -5.38
CA ASP A 231 -3.69 4.65 -4.70
C ASP A 231 -3.77 3.50 -5.71
N ILE A 232 -4.48 3.72 -6.83
CA ILE A 232 -4.58 2.73 -7.91
C ILE A 232 -3.19 2.38 -8.44
N ALA A 233 -2.36 3.40 -8.72
CA ALA A 233 -1.01 3.17 -9.21
C ALA A 233 -0.14 2.45 -8.17
N ARG A 234 -0.22 2.83 -6.88
CA ARG A 234 0.51 2.15 -5.81
C ARG A 234 0.21 0.66 -5.77
N LEU A 235 -1.08 0.29 -5.81
CA LEU A 235 -1.53 -1.09 -5.72
C LEU A 235 -1.18 -1.90 -6.98
N LEU A 236 -1.53 -1.37 -8.15
CA LEU A 236 -1.37 -2.09 -9.41
C LEU A 236 0.09 -2.23 -9.83
N VAL A 237 0.94 -1.24 -9.57
CA VAL A 237 2.39 -1.40 -9.82
C VAL A 237 3.02 -2.39 -8.86
N ASP A 238 2.58 -2.45 -7.59
CA ASP A 238 3.06 -3.47 -6.66
C ASP A 238 2.73 -4.89 -7.16
N TYR A 239 1.52 -5.11 -7.67
CA TYR A 239 1.14 -6.34 -8.38
C TYR A 239 2.00 -6.56 -9.65
N ALA A 240 2.13 -5.52 -10.49
CA ALA A 240 2.84 -5.60 -11.75
C ALA A 240 4.30 -6.02 -11.54
N VAL A 241 4.96 -5.47 -10.53
CA VAL A 241 6.36 -5.78 -10.19
C VAL A 241 6.47 -7.23 -9.70
N LEU A 242 5.64 -7.65 -8.75
CA LEU A 242 5.84 -8.91 -8.02
C LEU A 242 5.22 -10.16 -8.67
N HIS A 243 4.12 -10.00 -9.40
CA HIS A 243 3.27 -11.13 -9.81
C HIS A 243 2.93 -11.14 -11.30
N ALA A 244 2.76 -9.97 -11.94
CA ALA A 244 2.29 -9.96 -13.32
C ALA A 244 3.27 -10.66 -14.28
N PRO A 245 2.74 -11.48 -15.22
CA PRO A 245 3.54 -12.12 -16.25
C PRO A 245 4.05 -11.06 -17.23
N LYS A 246 5.32 -10.67 -17.10
CA LYS A 246 5.91 -9.53 -17.83
C LYS A 246 5.82 -9.70 -19.35
N ALA A 247 5.83 -10.93 -19.85
CA ALA A 247 5.66 -11.23 -21.28
C ALA A 247 4.27 -10.88 -21.83
N ALA A 248 3.24 -10.87 -20.98
CA ALA A 248 1.87 -10.51 -21.36
C ALA A 248 1.60 -8.99 -21.25
N ILE A 249 2.59 -8.19 -20.87
CA ILE A 249 2.50 -6.73 -20.80
C ILE A 249 2.90 -6.17 -22.17
N PRO A 250 1.98 -5.49 -22.89
CA PRO A 250 2.31 -4.84 -24.15
C PRO A 250 3.41 -3.78 -23.99
N PRO A 251 4.25 -3.54 -25.01
CA PRO A 251 5.21 -2.44 -24.99
C PRO A 251 4.51 -1.09 -24.74
N GLY A 252 5.08 -0.30 -23.84
CA GLY A 252 4.52 0.98 -23.40
C GLY A 252 3.51 0.88 -22.27
N GLU A 253 3.01 -0.32 -21.92
CA GLU A 253 2.00 -0.54 -20.88
C GLU A 253 2.61 -1.05 -19.56
N VAL A 254 1.84 -0.91 -18.47
CA VAL A 254 2.26 -1.27 -17.10
C VAL A 254 1.66 -2.60 -16.63
N LEU A 255 0.53 -3.02 -17.20
CA LEU A 255 -0.22 -4.21 -16.80
C LEU A 255 -0.60 -5.05 -18.01
N PRO A 256 -0.80 -6.37 -17.83
CA PRO A 256 -1.54 -7.16 -18.81
C PRO A 256 -2.97 -6.61 -18.97
N PRO A 257 -3.54 -6.59 -20.19
CA PRO A 257 -4.89 -6.08 -20.41
C PRO A 257 -5.97 -6.75 -19.56
N SER A 258 -5.87 -8.07 -19.32
CA SER A 258 -6.82 -8.81 -18.51
C SER A 258 -6.78 -8.41 -17.03
N ALA A 259 -5.58 -8.16 -16.48
CA ALA A 259 -5.40 -7.68 -15.11
C ALA A 259 -5.96 -6.26 -14.93
N MET A 260 -5.73 -5.37 -15.89
CA MET A 260 -6.31 -4.03 -15.91
C MET A 260 -7.85 -4.10 -15.93
N ALA A 261 -8.40 -4.89 -16.85
CA ALA A 261 -9.84 -5.06 -16.98
C ALA A 261 -10.46 -5.64 -15.70
N ALA A 262 -9.86 -6.67 -15.11
CA ALA A 262 -10.36 -7.30 -13.90
C ALA A 262 -10.41 -6.31 -12.71
N PHE A 263 -9.37 -5.48 -12.53
CA PHE A 263 -9.39 -4.45 -11.48
C PHE A 263 -10.52 -3.43 -11.70
N PHE A 264 -10.66 -2.90 -12.92
CA PHE A 264 -11.68 -1.89 -13.25
C PHE A 264 -13.10 -2.46 -13.40
N GLU A 265 -13.27 -3.77 -13.44
CA GLU A 265 -14.59 -4.39 -13.27
C GLU A 265 -15.13 -4.18 -11.85
N GLY A 266 -14.23 -4.21 -10.86
CA GLY A 266 -14.52 -3.89 -9.45
C GLY A 266 -14.44 -2.39 -9.15
N TYR A 267 -13.54 -1.65 -9.79
CA TYR A 267 -13.35 -0.22 -9.55
C TYR A 267 -14.06 0.66 -10.58
N ARG A 268 -15.08 1.43 -10.15
CA ARG A 268 -16.00 2.14 -11.04
C ARG A 268 -16.10 3.64 -10.80
N VAL A 269 -15.26 4.22 -9.93
CA VAL A 269 -15.24 5.67 -9.70
C VAL A 269 -14.77 6.42 -10.95
N ILE A 270 -13.79 5.86 -11.66
CA ILE A 270 -13.29 6.30 -12.97
C ILE A 270 -13.00 5.06 -13.83
N SER A 271 -12.84 5.26 -15.14
CA SER A 271 -12.50 4.17 -16.07
C SER A 271 -10.99 3.93 -16.18
N SER A 272 -10.59 2.79 -16.73
CA SER A 272 -9.19 2.50 -17.06
C SER A 272 -8.60 3.46 -18.11
N GLY A 273 -9.44 4.19 -18.84
CA GLY A 273 -9.03 5.20 -19.83
C GLY A 273 -8.74 6.58 -19.24
N ASP A 274 -8.88 6.77 -17.93
CA ASP A 274 -8.57 8.04 -17.27
C ASP A 274 -7.08 8.39 -17.42
N LEU A 275 -6.78 9.60 -17.90
CA LEU A 275 -5.41 10.02 -18.22
C LEU A 275 -4.52 10.10 -16.98
N SER A 276 -5.09 10.34 -15.80
CA SER A 276 -4.34 10.33 -14.54
C SER A 276 -3.80 8.93 -14.23
N ILE A 277 -4.56 7.87 -14.52
CA ILE A 277 -4.14 6.48 -14.33
C ILE A 277 -2.95 6.17 -15.23
N ALA A 278 -3.04 6.55 -16.50
CA ALA A 278 -2.00 6.26 -17.47
C ALA A 278 -0.66 6.93 -17.09
N LEU A 279 -0.65 8.20 -16.66
CA LEU A 279 0.57 8.86 -16.19
C LEU A 279 1.06 8.27 -14.86
N LEU A 280 0.17 8.13 -13.87
CA LEU A 280 0.55 7.79 -12.50
C LEU A 280 1.06 6.35 -12.38
N LEU A 281 0.54 5.40 -13.17
CA LEU A 281 1.11 4.05 -13.24
C LEU A 281 2.57 4.08 -13.69
N ARG A 282 2.89 4.83 -14.76
CA ARG A 282 4.26 4.93 -15.31
C ARG A 282 5.19 5.65 -14.34
N ASN A 283 4.73 6.74 -13.72
CA ASN A 283 5.47 7.42 -12.67
C ASN A 283 5.72 6.51 -11.47
N ARG A 284 4.76 5.66 -11.10
CA ARG A 284 4.90 4.76 -9.97
C ARG A 284 5.93 3.64 -10.23
N VAL A 285 6.11 3.19 -11.47
CA VAL A 285 7.19 2.26 -11.82
C VAL A 285 8.56 2.89 -11.52
N LEU A 286 8.76 4.14 -11.93
CA LEU A 286 9.98 4.88 -11.58
C LEU A 286 10.07 5.08 -10.06
N ALA A 287 8.94 5.30 -9.37
CA ALA A 287 8.91 5.46 -7.92
C ALA A 287 9.33 4.22 -7.14
N GLU A 288 8.93 3.04 -7.60
CA GLU A 288 9.47 1.78 -7.07
C GLU A 288 10.98 1.69 -7.31
N TRP A 289 11.46 2.12 -8.47
CA TRP A 289 12.88 2.10 -8.82
C TRP A 289 13.72 2.99 -7.89
N TRP A 290 13.39 4.29 -7.77
CA TRP A 290 14.17 5.19 -6.90
C TRP A 290 13.93 4.95 -5.40
N GLY A 291 12.91 4.17 -5.04
CA GLY A 291 12.62 3.75 -3.67
C GLY A 291 13.42 2.53 -3.21
N LEU A 292 14.07 1.80 -4.11
CA LEU A 292 14.86 0.62 -3.79
C LEU A 292 16.27 1.00 -3.30
N PRO A 293 16.78 0.36 -2.23
CA PRO A 293 18.13 0.63 -1.77
C PRO A 293 19.18 0.05 -2.74
N VAL A 294 20.23 0.84 -2.99
CA VAL A 294 21.35 0.44 -3.88
C VAL A 294 22.29 -0.57 -3.20
N GLN A 295 22.39 -0.53 -1.88
CA GLN A 295 23.23 -1.43 -1.07
C GLN A 295 22.42 -2.07 0.06
N GLY A 296 22.93 -3.19 0.60
CA GLY A 296 22.28 -3.88 1.72
C GLY A 296 20.92 -4.49 1.37
N ARG A 297 20.71 -4.88 0.10
CA ARG A 297 19.46 -5.52 -0.32
C ARG A 297 19.35 -6.92 0.27
N GLY A 298 18.21 -7.20 0.87
CA GLY A 298 17.80 -8.57 1.16
C GLY A 298 17.11 -9.22 -0.04
N ILE A 299 16.88 -10.54 0.05
CA ILE A 299 16.25 -11.35 -1.01
C ILE A 299 14.94 -10.74 -1.54
N ALA A 300 14.10 -10.20 -0.65
CA ALA A 300 12.84 -9.58 -1.05
C ALA A 300 13.03 -8.29 -1.87
N GLN A 301 14.08 -7.51 -1.58
CA GLN A 301 14.41 -6.30 -2.31
C GLN A 301 15.07 -6.62 -3.65
N ASP A 302 15.89 -7.67 -3.72
CA ASP A 302 16.44 -8.15 -5.00
C ASP A 302 15.36 -8.69 -5.93
N ARG A 303 14.41 -9.48 -5.39
CA ARG A 303 13.24 -9.93 -6.16
C ARG A 303 12.42 -8.74 -6.68
N ARG A 304 12.22 -7.71 -5.83
CA ARG A 304 11.52 -6.49 -6.23
C ARG A 304 12.29 -5.74 -7.32
N TRP A 305 13.62 -5.61 -7.20
CA TRP A 305 14.46 -5.00 -8.23
C TRP A 305 14.31 -5.71 -9.56
N HIS A 306 14.43 -7.05 -9.59
CA HIS A 306 14.25 -7.82 -10.82
C HIS A 306 12.89 -7.56 -11.49
N GLY A 307 11.82 -7.48 -10.68
CA GLY A 307 10.49 -7.15 -11.17
C GLY A 307 10.38 -5.72 -11.72
N VAL A 308 11.00 -4.74 -11.06
CA VAL A 308 11.05 -3.33 -11.51
C VAL A 308 11.83 -3.22 -12.81
N ASP A 309 13.00 -3.86 -12.89
CA ASP A 309 13.87 -3.84 -14.06
C ASP A 309 13.17 -4.36 -15.32
N GLN A 310 12.55 -5.54 -15.22
CA GLN A 310 11.78 -6.13 -16.32
C GLN A 310 10.55 -5.29 -16.68
N LEU A 311 9.86 -4.73 -15.69
CA LEU A 311 8.69 -3.90 -15.93
C LEU A 311 9.08 -2.58 -16.61
N ALA A 312 10.17 -1.93 -16.19
CA ALA A 312 10.66 -0.71 -16.79
C ALA A 312 10.99 -0.91 -18.28
N ALA A 313 11.59 -2.05 -18.65
CA ALA A 313 11.85 -2.40 -20.05
C ALA A 313 10.56 -2.56 -20.90
N ARG A 314 9.45 -2.99 -20.29
CA ARG A 314 8.13 -3.03 -20.96
C ARG A 314 7.53 -1.64 -21.10
N VAL A 315 7.56 -0.85 -20.03
CA VAL A 315 6.91 0.47 -19.94
C VAL A 315 7.61 1.53 -20.80
N PHE A 316 8.94 1.45 -20.89
CA PHE A 316 9.78 2.39 -21.64
C PHE A 316 10.58 1.65 -22.72
N PRO A 317 9.92 1.16 -23.78
CA PRO A 317 10.56 0.33 -24.78
C PRO A 317 11.62 1.11 -25.57
N GLY A 318 12.73 0.44 -25.89
CA GLY A 318 13.82 1.00 -26.70
C GLY A 318 14.82 1.88 -25.92
N LEU A 319 14.81 1.83 -24.59
CA LEU A 319 15.74 2.54 -23.69
C LEU A 319 16.50 1.60 -22.75
#